data_AF-A0AAU2HAW7-F1
#
_entry.id   AF-A0AAU2HAW7-F1
#
_cell.length_a   1.000
_cell.length_b   1.000
_cell.length_c   1.000
_cell.angle_alpha   90.00
_cell.angle_beta   90.00
_cell.angle_gamma   90.00
#
_symmetry.space_group_name_H-M   'P 1'
#
loop_
_entity.id
_entity.type
_entity.pdbx_description
1 polymer ?
#
loop_
_entity_poly.entity_id
_entity_poly.type
_entity_poly.pdbx_seq_one_letter_code
_entity_poly.pdbx_strand_id
1 'polypeptide(L)'
;MTEQPCAEGDHLRTVAMGLVAAFESLGAEHQALTAEEKETTAKERQGTVRRMVQSITDASRTLVHAVNLLAQVHGMRALGIGNQMAKDADGRAYSPLFALGNPDELLYETASCVQVVARRLSEAYQPTKKYPSLATARKPQEMKTVLSSLRTALTGLCVELTARNLTQDAAESDEPTDPDLTEGIVEFDECIAFLDELESRTCVVLPAQAAGPTADDVTAAILASPDIARAAAAALERASAR
;
A
#
# COMPACT_ATOMS: atom_id res chain seq x y z
N MET A 1 18.94 31.17 24.88
CA MET A 1 17.76 30.67 24.14
C MET A 1 18.24 30.34 22.75
N THR A 2 18.60 29.08 22.53
CA THR A 2 18.93 28.55 21.21
C THR A 2 17.63 28.00 20.62
N GLU A 3 17.09 28.70 19.64
CA GLU A 3 16.00 28.20 18.80
C GLU A 3 16.52 26.98 18.04
N GLN A 4 16.08 25.80 18.46
CA GLN A 4 16.30 24.57 17.73
C GLN A 4 15.31 24.57 16.55
N PRO A 5 15.80 24.49 15.30
CA PRO A 5 14.92 24.63 14.14
C PRO A 5 13.93 23.47 14.07
N CYS A 6 12.73 23.82 13.63
CA CYS A 6 11.51 23.04 13.45
C CYS A 6 11.64 21.88 12.44
N ALA A 7 12.68 21.05 12.53
CA ALA A 7 12.93 19.95 11.60
C ALA A 7 11.94 18.78 11.78
N GLU A 8 11.49 18.51 13.00
CA GLU A 8 10.53 17.42 13.30
C GLU A 8 9.16 17.63 12.63
N GLY A 9 8.77 18.87 12.34
CA GLY A 9 7.47 19.19 11.70
C GLY A 9 7.39 18.80 10.23
N ASP A 10 8.53 18.79 9.52
CA ASP A 10 8.58 18.58 8.07
C ASP A 10 8.55 17.09 7.68
N HIS A 11 9.03 16.21 8.56
CA HIS A 11 9.08 14.76 8.32
C HIS A 11 7.68 14.12 8.40
N LEU A 12 6.94 14.35 9.49
CA LEU A 12 5.56 13.84 9.62
C LEU A 12 4.63 14.38 8.54
N ARG A 13 4.82 15.64 8.13
CA ARG A 13 4.07 16.22 7.02
C ARG A 13 4.35 15.46 5.72
N THR A 14 5.60 15.12 5.45
CA THR A 14 6.00 14.34 4.26
C THR A 14 5.38 12.95 4.28
N VAL A 15 5.41 12.26 5.43
CA VAL A 15 4.73 10.97 5.64
C VAL A 15 3.23 11.08 5.34
N ALA A 16 2.56 12.08 5.93
CA ALA A 16 1.13 12.28 5.75
C ALA A 16 0.77 12.57 4.27
N MET A 17 1.55 13.40 3.58
CA MET A 17 1.37 13.66 2.14
C MET A 17 1.55 12.37 1.31
N GLY A 18 2.51 11.52 1.66
CA GLY A 18 2.68 10.21 1.02
C GLY A 18 1.45 9.32 1.19
N LEU A 19 0.92 9.20 2.41
CA LEU A 19 -0.29 8.40 2.65
C LEU A 19 -1.53 8.95 1.93
N VAL A 20 -1.67 10.27 1.85
CA VAL A 20 -2.74 10.92 1.07
C VAL A 20 -2.58 10.61 -0.43
N ALA A 21 -1.37 10.72 -0.98
CA ALA A 21 -1.11 10.39 -2.38
C ALA A 21 -1.39 8.90 -2.70
N ALA A 22 -1.07 8.00 -1.76
CA ALA A 22 -1.41 6.58 -1.86
C ALA A 22 -2.94 6.38 -1.90
N PHE A 23 -3.67 7.04 -1.00
CA PHE A 23 -5.13 6.97 -0.96
C PHE A 23 -5.77 7.48 -2.25
N GLU A 24 -5.35 8.64 -2.75
CA GLU A 24 -5.87 9.22 -4.00
C GLU A 24 -5.61 8.29 -5.21
N SER A 25 -4.42 7.68 -5.26
CA SER A 25 -4.02 6.78 -6.35
C SER A 25 -4.78 5.45 -6.35
N LEU A 26 -5.21 4.95 -5.18
CA LEU A 26 -6.02 3.72 -5.09
C LEU A 26 -7.39 3.84 -5.79
N GLY A 27 -7.94 5.05 -5.91
CA GLY A 27 -9.24 5.28 -6.52
C GLY A 27 -9.30 4.81 -7.99
N ALA A 28 -8.23 5.03 -8.76
CA ALA A 28 -8.16 4.63 -10.16
C ALA A 28 -8.19 3.10 -10.33
N GLU A 29 -7.43 2.38 -9.50
CA GLU A 29 -7.40 0.92 -9.51
C GLU A 29 -8.75 0.33 -9.07
N HIS A 30 -9.33 0.86 -7.99
CA HIS A 30 -10.65 0.42 -7.51
C HIS A 30 -11.73 0.58 -8.60
N GLN A 31 -11.74 1.71 -9.30
CA GLN A 31 -12.67 1.93 -10.41
C GLN A 31 -12.46 0.93 -11.55
N ALA A 32 -11.20 0.65 -11.91
CA ALA A 32 -10.89 -0.31 -12.96
C ALA A 32 -11.33 -1.74 -12.59
N LEU A 33 -11.07 -2.18 -11.35
CA LEU A 33 -11.53 -3.50 -10.87
C LEU A 33 -13.06 -3.59 -10.79
N THR A 34 -13.73 -2.51 -10.39
CA THR A 34 -15.21 -2.47 -10.35
C THR A 34 -15.82 -2.57 -11.75
N ALA A 35 -15.21 -1.92 -12.76
CA ALA A 35 -15.63 -2.05 -14.15
C ALA A 35 -15.42 -3.49 -14.65
N GLU A 36 -14.25 -4.06 -14.37
CA GLU A 36 -13.92 -5.44 -14.75
C GLU A 36 -14.87 -6.46 -14.09
N GLU A 37 -15.27 -6.27 -12.84
CA GLU A 37 -16.23 -7.14 -12.16
C GLU A 37 -17.58 -7.15 -12.89
N LYS A 38 -18.06 -5.99 -13.34
CA LYS A 38 -19.33 -5.84 -14.07
C LYS A 38 -19.29 -6.48 -15.45
N GLU A 39 -18.15 -6.38 -16.14
CA GLU A 39 -17.94 -6.94 -17.48
C GLU A 39 -17.66 -8.46 -17.45
N THR A 40 -17.22 -8.99 -16.32
CA THR A 40 -16.88 -10.41 -16.19
C THR A 40 -18.12 -11.30 -16.10
N THR A 41 -18.36 -12.12 -17.12
CA THR A 41 -19.48 -13.08 -17.17
C THR A 41 -19.17 -14.41 -16.45
N ALA A 42 -17.90 -14.81 -16.39
CA ALA A 42 -17.49 -16.05 -15.73
C ALA A 42 -17.56 -15.90 -14.20
N LYS A 43 -18.53 -16.57 -13.56
CA LYS A 43 -18.83 -16.46 -12.11
C LYS A 43 -17.61 -16.60 -11.20
N GLU A 44 -16.74 -17.57 -11.48
CA GLU A 44 -15.54 -17.81 -10.65
C GLU A 44 -14.52 -16.68 -10.75
N ARG A 45 -14.29 -16.17 -11.97
CA ARG A 45 -13.42 -15.01 -12.21
C ARG A 45 -14.01 -13.76 -11.56
N GLN A 46 -15.31 -13.53 -11.76
CA GLN A 46 -16.03 -12.41 -11.16
C GLN A 46 -15.93 -12.43 -9.63
N GLY A 47 -16.10 -13.60 -9.00
CA GLY A 47 -15.94 -13.77 -7.55
C GLY A 47 -14.52 -13.53 -7.04
N THR A 48 -13.51 -13.72 -7.89
CA THR A 48 -12.12 -13.34 -7.58
C THR A 48 -11.96 -11.83 -7.66
N VAL A 49 -12.41 -11.19 -8.76
CA VAL A 49 -12.34 -9.73 -8.93
C VAL A 49 -13.08 -9.00 -7.80
N ARG A 50 -14.27 -9.47 -7.40
CA ARG A 50 -15.01 -8.92 -6.24
C ARG A 50 -14.18 -8.94 -4.95
N ARG A 51 -13.45 -10.03 -4.69
CA ARG A 51 -12.57 -10.12 -3.52
C ARG A 51 -11.42 -9.12 -3.62
N MET A 52 -10.85 -8.92 -4.81
CA MET A 52 -9.85 -7.86 -5.02
C MET A 52 -10.41 -6.47 -4.69
N VAL A 53 -11.60 -6.14 -5.22
CA VAL A 53 -12.29 -4.87 -4.92
C VAL A 53 -12.49 -4.67 -3.41
N GLN A 54 -12.90 -5.73 -2.71
CA GLN A 54 -13.06 -5.68 -1.25
C GLN A 54 -11.73 -5.45 -0.53
N SER A 55 -10.67 -6.16 -0.90
CA SER A 55 -9.33 -5.97 -0.32
C SER A 55 -8.79 -4.55 -0.55
N ILE A 56 -9.00 -3.97 -1.74
CA ILE A 56 -8.65 -2.57 -2.03
C ILE A 56 -9.49 -1.60 -1.19
N THR A 57 -10.78 -1.88 -1.01
CA THR A 57 -11.67 -1.08 -0.15
C THR A 57 -11.19 -1.09 1.29
N ASP A 58 -10.85 -2.25 1.83
CA ASP A 58 -10.38 -2.38 3.20
C ASP A 58 -9.01 -1.72 3.38
N ALA A 59 -8.10 -1.87 2.41
CA ALA A 59 -6.84 -1.11 2.37
C ALA A 59 -7.08 0.41 2.42
N SER A 60 -8.05 0.92 1.65
CA SER A 60 -8.38 2.36 1.63
C SER A 60 -8.90 2.85 2.98
N ARG A 61 -9.73 2.05 3.68
CA ARG A 61 -10.25 2.41 5.01
C ARG A 61 -9.13 2.47 6.05
N THR A 62 -8.22 1.50 6.02
CA THR A 62 -7.05 1.50 6.90
C THR A 62 -6.13 2.69 6.62
N LEU A 63 -5.93 3.07 5.35
CA LEU A 63 -5.19 4.28 4.99
C LEU A 63 -5.80 5.56 5.55
N VAL A 64 -7.13 5.73 5.41
CA VAL A 64 -7.84 6.87 5.99
C VAL A 64 -7.65 6.92 7.50
N HIS A 65 -7.70 5.77 8.17
CA HIS A 65 -7.45 5.69 9.60
C HIS A 65 -6.02 6.11 9.96
N ALA A 66 -5.00 5.60 9.25
CA ALA A 66 -3.60 5.98 9.45
C ALA A 66 -3.36 7.48 9.26
N VAL A 67 -3.98 8.10 8.25
CA VAL A 67 -3.89 9.56 8.03
C VAL A 67 -4.51 10.33 9.20
N ASN A 68 -5.65 9.88 9.74
CA ASN A 68 -6.28 10.50 10.90
C ASN A 68 -5.41 10.40 12.17
N LEU A 69 -4.78 9.24 12.39
CA LEU A 69 -3.84 9.05 13.50
C LEU A 69 -2.65 10.02 13.39
N LEU A 70 -2.06 10.17 12.21
CA LEU A 70 -0.99 11.16 11.98
C LEU A 70 -1.42 12.60 12.22
N ALA A 71 -2.62 12.96 11.76
CA ALA A 71 -3.18 14.29 12.02
C ALA A 71 -3.35 14.53 13.52
N GLN A 72 -3.79 13.51 14.28
CA GLN A 72 -3.91 13.57 15.73
C GLN A 72 -2.54 13.70 16.40
N VAL A 73 -1.54 12.90 15.99
CA VAL A 73 -0.15 13.03 16.47
C VAL A 73 0.37 14.45 16.27
N HIS A 74 0.20 15.01 15.06
CA HIS A 74 0.62 16.36 14.74
C HIS A 74 -0.08 17.40 15.63
N GLY A 75 -1.40 17.30 15.79
CA GLY A 75 -2.17 18.20 16.64
C GLY A 75 -1.78 18.11 18.11
N MET A 76 -1.59 16.91 18.64
CA MET A 76 -1.13 16.69 20.02
C MET A 76 0.24 17.30 20.26
N ARG A 77 1.20 17.07 19.34
CA ARG A 77 2.55 17.67 19.42
C ARG A 77 2.50 19.19 19.39
N ALA A 78 1.71 19.77 18.48
CA ALA A 78 1.56 21.22 18.38
C ALA A 78 0.97 21.85 19.66
N LEU A 79 0.11 21.11 20.37
CA LEU A 79 -0.47 21.52 21.65
C LEU A 79 0.41 21.18 22.87
N GLY A 80 1.57 20.54 22.67
CA GLY A 80 2.43 20.08 23.75
C GLY A 80 1.85 18.92 24.58
N ILE A 81 0.94 18.14 24.01
CA ILE A 81 0.34 16.95 24.63
C ILE A 81 1.24 15.73 24.36
N GLY A 82 1.58 15.00 25.43
CA GLY A 82 2.52 13.90 25.42
C GLY A 82 2.48 13.13 26.73
N ASN A 83 1.51 12.21 26.84
CA ASN A 83 1.39 11.26 27.96
C ASN A 83 1.37 11.92 29.36
N GLN A 84 0.73 13.09 29.50
CA GLN A 84 0.67 13.76 30.79
C GLN A 84 -0.34 13.09 31.73
N MET A 85 0.09 12.87 32.97
CA MET A 85 -0.76 12.38 34.04
C MET A 85 -1.46 13.52 34.77
N ALA A 86 -2.66 13.25 35.28
CA ALA A 86 -3.27 14.11 36.30
C ALA A 86 -2.33 14.24 37.52
N LYS A 87 -2.49 15.31 38.29
CA LYS A 87 -1.67 15.54 39.50
C LYS A 87 -2.47 15.30 40.77
N ASP A 88 -1.85 14.73 41.79
CA ASP A 88 -2.41 14.60 43.13
C ASP A 88 -2.33 15.94 43.91
N ALA A 89 -2.78 15.92 45.16
CA ALA A 89 -2.78 17.11 46.03
C ALA A 89 -1.36 17.66 46.31
N ASP A 90 -0.34 16.83 46.17
CA ASP A 90 1.07 17.19 46.35
C ASP A 90 1.75 17.56 45.02
N GLY A 91 1.01 17.57 43.91
CA GLY A 91 1.48 17.93 42.59
C GLY A 91 2.23 16.80 41.85
N ARG A 92 2.21 15.56 42.37
CA ARG A 92 2.84 14.38 41.76
C ARG A 92 1.90 13.72 40.77
N ALA A 93 2.43 12.93 39.84
CA ALA A 93 1.61 12.17 38.89
C ALA A 93 0.64 11.21 39.61
N TYR A 94 -0.63 11.27 39.25
CA TYR A 94 -1.72 10.48 39.83
C TYR A 94 -2.16 9.39 38.85
N SER A 95 -1.69 8.17 39.10
CA SER A 95 -1.84 6.99 38.23
C SER A 95 -3.26 6.39 38.09
N PRO A 96 -4.19 6.50 39.06
CA PRO A 96 -5.53 5.91 38.90
C PRO A 96 -6.42 6.54 37.81
N LEU A 97 -6.02 7.70 37.26
CA LEU A 97 -6.71 8.33 36.13
C LEU A 97 -5.96 8.05 34.84
N PHE A 98 -6.70 8.04 33.72
CA PHE A 98 -6.10 7.91 32.40
C PHE A 98 -5.16 9.08 32.11
N ALA A 99 -4.02 8.77 31.49
CA ALA A 99 -3.14 9.78 30.92
C ALA A 99 -3.86 10.52 29.78
N LEU A 100 -3.44 11.76 29.52
CA LEU A 100 -3.67 12.35 28.20
C LEU A 100 -2.96 11.50 27.15
N GLY A 101 -3.49 11.49 25.92
CA GLY A 101 -3.02 10.58 24.87
C GLY A 101 -1.50 10.62 24.65
N ASN A 102 -0.96 9.50 24.19
CA ASN A 102 0.44 9.34 23.87
C ASN A 102 0.66 9.45 22.35
N PRO A 103 1.28 10.52 21.83
CA PRO A 103 1.51 10.67 20.39
C PRO A 103 2.46 9.60 19.84
N ASP A 104 3.25 8.95 20.70
CA ASP A 104 4.20 7.92 20.29
C ASP A 104 3.52 6.55 20.07
N GLU A 105 2.53 6.21 20.90
CA GLU A 105 1.65 5.06 20.65
C GLU A 105 0.90 5.21 19.32
N LEU A 106 0.36 6.40 19.05
CA LEU A 106 -0.37 6.68 17.80
C LEU A 106 0.56 6.64 16.58
N LEU A 107 1.83 7.01 16.72
CA LEU A 107 2.82 6.83 15.64
C LEU A 107 3.06 5.35 15.34
N TYR A 108 3.25 4.53 16.38
CA TYR A 108 3.44 3.10 16.22
C TYR A 108 2.21 2.46 15.55
N GLU A 109 1.01 2.79 16.04
CA GLU A 109 -0.26 2.34 15.47
C GLU A 109 -0.41 2.75 13.99
N THR A 110 0.05 3.94 13.62
CA THR A 110 0.10 4.39 12.23
C THR A 110 0.99 3.47 11.39
N ALA A 111 2.20 3.12 11.86
CA ALA A 111 3.11 2.23 11.15
C ALA A 111 2.50 0.83 10.98
N SER A 112 1.88 0.29 12.04
CA SER A 112 1.13 -0.98 11.96
C SER A 112 -0.01 -0.92 10.96
N CYS A 113 -0.73 0.20 10.87
CA CYS A 113 -1.77 0.39 9.85
C CYS A 113 -1.19 0.33 8.43
N VAL A 114 -0.03 0.92 8.18
CA VAL A 114 0.65 0.85 6.87
C VAL A 114 1.02 -0.60 6.50
N GLN A 115 1.49 -1.41 7.46
CA GLN A 115 1.72 -2.84 7.23
C GLN A 115 0.43 -3.61 6.92
N VAL A 116 -0.68 -3.29 7.62
CA VAL A 116 -2.00 -3.86 7.32
C VAL A 116 -2.41 -3.53 5.89
N VAL A 117 -2.21 -2.30 5.44
CA VAL A 117 -2.48 -1.88 4.05
C VAL A 117 -1.66 -2.73 3.08
N ALA A 118 -0.35 -2.88 3.30
CA ALA A 118 0.52 -3.71 2.46
C ALA A 118 0.00 -5.16 2.35
N ARG A 119 -0.41 -5.76 3.47
CA ARG A 119 -1.01 -7.11 3.50
C ARG A 119 -2.29 -7.19 2.68
N ARG A 120 -3.21 -6.22 2.84
CA ARG A 120 -4.46 -6.17 2.07
C ARG A 120 -4.22 -6.01 0.56
N LEU A 121 -3.24 -5.21 0.16
CA LEU A 121 -2.85 -5.11 -1.24
C LEU A 121 -2.28 -6.43 -1.77
N SER A 122 -1.46 -7.13 -0.98
CA SER A 122 -0.96 -8.45 -1.38
C SER A 122 -2.06 -9.51 -1.50
N GLU A 123 -3.03 -9.52 -0.59
CA GLU A 123 -4.23 -10.37 -0.67
C GLU A 123 -5.02 -10.10 -1.97
N ALA A 124 -5.18 -8.82 -2.34
CA ALA A 124 -5.86 -8.44 -3.58
C ALA A 124 -5.16 -9.04 -4.81
N TYR A 125 -3.83 -9.05 -4.83
CA TYR A 125 -3.05 -9.52 -5.98
C TYR A 125 -2.42 -10.89 -5.78
N GLN A 126 -3.00 -11.73 -4.93
CA GLN A 126 -2.50 -13.09 -4.74
C GLN A 126 -2.72 -13.91 -6.02
N PRO A 127 -1.67 -14.48 -6.63
CA PRO A 127 -1.82 -15.27 -7.84
C PRO A 127 -2.73 -16.49 -7.60
N THR A 128 -3.71 -16.68 -8.49
CA THR A 128 -4.56 -17.87 -8.46
C THR A 128 -4.15 -18.84 -9.57
N LYS A 129 -4.26 -20.15 -9.31
CA LYS A 129 -3.96 -21.19 -10.32
C LYS A 129 -4.84 -21.06 -11.57
N LYS A 130 -6.10 -20.65 -11.41
CA LYS A 130 -7.08 -20.55 -12.51
C LYS A 130 -6.94 -19.24 -13.30
N TYR A 131 -6.59 -18.14 -12.65
CA TYR A 131 -6.55 -16.81 -13.24
C TYR A 131 -5.27 -16.05 -12.81
N PRO A 132 -4.09 -16.45 -13.31
CA PRO A 132 -2.83 -15.83 -12.93
C PRO A 132 -2.72 -14.37 -13.36
N SER A 133 -3.40 -13.98 -14.44
CA SER A 133 -3.43 -12.59 -14.94
C SER A 133 -4.10 -11.60 -13.99
N LEU A 134 -4.89 -12.07 -13.01
CA LEU A 134 -5.49 -11.18 -12.01
C LEU A 134 -4.47 -10.63 -11.00
N ALA A 135 -3.27 -11.20 -10.94
CA ALA A 135 -2.20 -10.72 -10.06
C ALA A 135 -1.57 -9.38 -10.53
N THR A 136 -1.93 -8.88 -11.70
CA THR A 136 -1.42 -7.62 -12.26
C THR A 136 -2.39 -6.47 -12.01
N ALA A 137 -1.91 -5.30 -11.59
CA ALA A 137 -2.73 -4.11 -11.43
C ALA A 137 -3.30 -3.63 -12.77
N ARG A 138 -4.51 -3.05 -12.76
CA ARG A 138 -5.20 -2.54 -13.96
C ARG A 138 -4.74 -1.14 -14.29
N LYS A 139 -4.22 -0.45 -13.30
CA LYS A 139 -3.60 0.87 -13.32
C LYS A 139 -2.18 0.76 -12.74
N PRO A 140 -1.22 0.18 -13.51
CA PRO A 140 0.11 -0.12 -12.98
C PRO A 140 0.89 1.12 -12.52
N GLN A 141 0.68 2.29 -13.13
CA GLN A 141 1.40 3.50 -12.73
C GLN A 141 0.84 4.05 -11.42
N GLU A 142 -0.48 4.07 -11.28
CA GLU A 142 -1.16 4.48 -10.06
C GLU A 142 -0.84 3.51 -8.91
N MET A 143 -0.80 2.19 -9.17
CA MET A 143 -0.36 1.22 -8.17
C MET A 143 1.11 1.39 -7.77
N LYS A 144 2.01 1.75 -8.70
CA LYS A 144 3.39 2.13 -8.34
C LYS A 144 3.42 3.35 -7.43
N THR A 145 2.59 4.36 -7.70
CA THR A 145 2.46 5.52 -6.81
C THR A 145 1.99 5.10 -5.43
N VAL A 146 1.00 4.21 -5.33
CA VAL A 146 0.56 3.64 -4.03
C VAL A 146 1.73 2.99 -3.31
N LEU A 147 2.40 2.01 -3.93
CA LEU A 147 3.44 1.20 -3.27
C LEU A 147 4.68 2.03 -2.91
N SER A 148 5.13 2.93 -3.77
CA SER A 148 6.24 3.85 -3.48
C SER A 148 5.91 4.85 -2.37
N SER A 149 4.67 5.34 -2.32
CA SER A 149 4.22 6.25 -1.27
C SER A 149 4.10 5.55 0.09
N LEU A 150 3.62 4.30 0.11
CA LEU A 150 3.59 3.46 1.32
C LEU A 150 5.01 3.19 1.84
N ARG A 151 5.96 2.86 0.95
CA ARG A 151 7.37 2.67 1.33
C ARG A 151 7.96 3.94 1.93
N THR A 152 7.80 5.07 1.23
CA THR A 152 8.30 6.37 1.71
C THR A 152 7.71 6.75 3.05
N ALA A 153 6.40 6.55 3.24
CA ALA A 153 5.72 6.81 4.50
C ALA A 153 6.23 5.91 5.62
N LEU A 154 6.38 4.60 5.37
CA LEU A 154 6.87 3.65 6.36
C LEU A 154 8.33 3.95 6.75
N THR A 155 9.20 4.24 5.79
CA THR A 155 10.58 4.67 6.07
C THR A 155 10.60 5.94 6.92
N GLY A 156 9.75 6.92 6.61
CA GLY A 156 9.64 8.14 7.42
C GLY A 156 9.14 7.88 8.84
N LEU A 157 8.17 6.98 9.00
CA LEU A 157 7.68 6.54 10.31
C LEU A 157 8.78 5.83 11.10
N CYS A 158 9.55 4.94 10.49
CA CYS A 158 10.68 4.28 11.15
C CYS A 158 11.72 5.29 11.64
N VAL A 159 12.08 6.27 10.83
CA VAL A 159 13.00 7.36 11.23
C VAL A 159 12.47 8.12 12.45
N GLU A 160 11.18 8.45 12.46
CA GLU A 160 10.53 9.15 13.58
C GLU A 160 10.46 8.31 14.85
N LEU A 161 10.14 7.02 14.72
CA LEU A 161 10.13 6.08 15.83
C LEU A 161 11.54 5.94 16.43
N THR A 162 12.56 5.81 15.58
CA THR A 162 13.96 5.70 16.02
C THR A 162 14.46 6.98 16.69
N ALA A 163 14.14 8.16 16.14
CA ALA A 163 14.54 9.43 16.72
C ALA A 163 13.98 9.64 18.15
N ARG A 164 12.89 8.96 18.49
CA ARG A 164 12.24 9.05 19.80
C ARG A 164 12.64 7.96 20.78
N ASN A 165 13.64 7.14 20.44
CA ASN A 165 14.05 5.95 21.19
C ASN A 165 12.91 4.97 21.48
N LEU A 166 11.78 5.09 20.78
CA LEU A 166 10.65 4.14 20.85
C LEU A 166 11.03 2.78 20.26
N THR A 167 12.25 2.67 19.77
CA THR A 167 12.84 1.51 19.12
C THR A 167 13.97 0.87 19.94
N GLN A 168 14.39 1.47 21.06
CA GLN A 168 15.67 1.12 21.71
C GLN A 168 15.60 0.80 23.21
N ASP A 169 14.44 0.92 23.87
CA ASP A 169 14.28 0.72 25.32
C ASP A 169 14.26 -0.76 25.79
N ALA A 170 14.76 -1.70 25.00
CA ALA A 170 14.83 -3.11 25.42
C ALA A 170 16.24 -3.64 25.70
N ALA A 171 17.30 -2.90 25.37
CA ALA A 171 18.67 -3.42 25.46
C ALA A 171 19.47 -2.93 26.68
N GLU A 172 19.09 -1.82 27.33
CA GLU A 172 19.91 -1.19 28.38
C GLU A 172 19.17 -0.82 29.69
N SER A 173 17.88 -1.13 29.83
CA SER A 173 17.14 -0.96 31.08
C SER A 173 17.13 -2.25 31.90
N ASP A 174 17.66 -2.21 33.13
CA ASP A 174 17.53 -3.27 34.16
C ASP A 174 16.07 -3.44 34.69
N GLU A 175 15.11 -2.69 34.14
CA GLU A 175 13.68 -2.88 34.38
C GLU A 175 13.10 -3.86 33.34
N PRO A 176 12.13 -4.73 33.73
CA PRO A 176 11.54 -5.68 32.81
C PRO A 176 10.67 -4.95 31.79
N THR A 177 11.27 -4.57 30.65
CA THR A 177 10.55 -4.07 29.49
C THR A 177 9.81 -5.22 28.81
N ASP A 178 8.57 -4.97 28.43
CA ASP A 178 7.69 -5.88 27.71
C ASP A 178 8.36 -6.32 26.38
N PRO A 179 8.63 -7.63 26.15
CA PRO A 179 9.37 -8.12 24.97
C PRO A 179 8.72 -7.76 23.62
N ASP A 180 7.44 -7.36 23.60
CA ASP A 180 6.66 -7.01 22.40
C ASP A 180 7.17 -5.75 21.66
N LEU A 181 7.91 -4.85 22.32
CA LEU A 181 8.27 -3.55 21.73
C LEU A 181 9.53 -3.56 20.85
N THR A 182 10.47 -4.49 21.10
CA THR A 182 11.73 -4.59 20.32
C THR A 182 11.57 -5.34 19.00
N GLU A 183 10.59 -6.24 18.91
CA GLU A 183 10.33 -7.01 17.68
C GLU A 183 9.78 -6.10 16.56
N GLY A 184 9.09 -5.01 16.90
CA GLY A 184 8.36 -4.17 15.94
C GLY A 184 9.18 -3.47 14.85
N ILE A 185 10.48 -3.16 15.03
CA ILE A 185 11.26 -2.43 14.00
C ILE A 185 11.70 -3.36 12.88
N VAL A 186 12.13 -4.58 13.23
CA VAL A 186 12.50 -5.60 12.26
C VAL A 186 11.30 -5.90 11.36
N GLU A 187 10.09 -5.89 11.93
CA GLU A 187 8.85 -6.04 11.18
C GLU A 187 8.58 -4.92 10.15
N PHE A 188 9.07 -3.70 10.37
CA PHE A 188 8.85 -2.60 9.42
C PHE A 188 9.83 -2.65 8.24
N ASP A 189 11.10 -3.00 8.47
CA ASP A 189 12.08 -3.19 7.39
C ASP A 189 11.69 -4.35 6.48
N GLU A 190 11.20 -5.45 7.06
CA GLU A 190 10.62 -6.57 6.32
C GLU A 190 9.41 -6.13 5.47
N CYS A 191 8.58 -5.23 5.99
CA CYS A 191 7.44 -4.71 5.25
C CYS A 191 7.86 -3.80 4.07
N ILE A 192 8.93 -3.01 4.22
CA ILE A 192 9.48 -2.20 3.11
C ILE A 192 9.94 -3.13 1.98
N ALA A 193 10.71 -4.18 2.30
CA ALA A 193 11.17 -5.17 1.31
C ALA A 193 9.98 -5.92 0.68
N PHE A 194 8.95 -6.24 1.46
CA PHE A 194 7.72 -6.86 0.97
C PHE A 194 6.96 -5.97 -0.02
N LEU A 195 6.93 -4.65 0.19
CA LEU A 195 6.33 -3.70 -0.75
C LEU A 195 7.07 -3.66 -2.09
N ASP A 196 8.41 -3.81 -2.09
CA ASP A 196 9.21 -3.94 -3.32
C ASP A 196 8.87 -5.22 -4.09
N GLU A 197 8.76 -6.36 -3.39
CA GLU A 197 8.33 -7.62 -4.00
C GLU A 197 6.94 -7.47 -4.60
N LEU A 198 6.00 -6.89 -3.85
CA LEU A 198 4.63 -6.67 -4.30
C LEU A 198 4.59 -5.79 -5.56
N GLU A 199 5.39 -4.72 -5.63
CA GLU A 199 5.48 -3.87 -6.81
C GLU A 199 6.00 -4.64 -8.02
N SER A 200 7.09 -5.41 -7.84
CA SER A 200 7.70 -6.19 -8.92
C SER A 200 6.72 -7.19 -9.54
N ARG A 201 5.82 -7.76 -8.74
CA ARG A 201 4.80 -8.72 -9.17
C ARG A 201 3.58 -8.06 -9.80
N THR A 202 3.08 -6.99 -9.20
CA THR A 202 1.78 -6.40 -9.54
C THR A 202 1.87 -5.35 -10.63
N CYS A 203 3.00 -4.65 -10.73
CA CYS A 203 3.18 -3.49 -11.60
C CYS A 203 4.05 -3.82 -12.82
N VAL A 204 4.09 -5.10 -13.22
CA VAL A 204 4.74 -5.54 -14.45
C VAL A 204 4.06 -4.81 -15.61
N VAL A 205 4.78 -3.85 -16.17
CA VAL A 205 4.44 -3.30 -17.48
C VAL A 205 4.82 -4.38 -18.46
N LEU A 206 3.87 -5.27 -18.77
CA LEU A 206 3.99 -6.06 -19.98
C LEU A 206 4.19 -5.05 -21.09
N PRO A 207 5.24 -5.18 -21.94
CA PRO A 207 5.34 -4.34 -23.11
C PRO A 207 3.97 -4.41 -23.77
N ALA A 208 3.33 -3.25 -23.95
CA ALA A 208 2.06 -3.18 -24.64
C ALA A 208 2.20 -4.14 -25.81
N GLN A 209 1.36 -5.17 -25.90
CA GLN A 209 1.33 -5.98 -27.11
C GLN A 209 1.15 -4.95 -28.20
N ALA A 210 2.24 -4.61 -28.91
CA ALA A 210 2.25 -3.58 -29.92
C ALA A 210 1.04 -3.93 -30.76
N ALA A 211 0.07 -3.01 -30.83
CA ALA A 211 -1.26 -3.27 -31.36
C ALA A 211 -1.08 -4.26 -32.50
N GLY A 212 -1.51 -5.52 -32.27
CA GLY A 212 -1.22 -6.59 -33.21
C GLY A 212 -1.61 -6.11 -34.61
N PRO A 213 -0.95 -6.57 -35.68
CA PRO A 213 -1.16 -6.04 -37.02
C PRO A 213 -2.65 -5.85 -37.24
N THR A 214 -3.03 -4.61 -37.57
CA THR A 214 -4.43 -4.24 -37.74
C THR A 214 -5.06 -5.11 -38.81
N ALA A 215 -6.39 -5.15 -38.88
CA ALA A 215 -7.06 -5.88 -39.96
C ALA A 215 -6.55 -5.44 -41.35
N ASP A 216 -6.21 -4.16 -41.50
CA ASP A 216 -5.63 -3.58 -42.71
C ASP A 216 -4.18 -4.07 -42.94
N ASP A 217 -3.35 -4.14 -41.90
CA ASP A 217 -1.98 -4.68 -42.00
C ASP A 217 -1.97 -6.16 -42.39
N VAL A 218 -2.89 -6.94 -41.80
CA VAL A 218 -3.07 -8.36 -42.13
C VAL A 218 -3.56 -8.52 -43.56
N THR A 219 -4.51 -7.68 -43.99
CA THR A 219 -5.02 -7.69 -45.37
C THR A 219 -3.94 -7.30 -46.37
N ALA A 220 -3.16 -6.27 -46.08
CA ALA A 220 -2.04 -5.84 -46.91
C ALA A 220 -0.96 -6.95 -47.02
N ALA A 221 -0.65 -7.64 -45.93
CA ALA A 221 0.30 -8.75 -45.93
C ALA A 221 -0.19 -9.96 -46.75
N ILE A 222 -1.49 -10.28 -46.67
CA ILE A 222 -2.12 -11.35 -47.47
C ILE A 222 -2.08 -11.00 -48.95
N LEU A 223 -2.38 -9.75 -49.32
CA LEU A 223 -2.36 -9.29 -50.71
C LEU A 223 -0.94 -9.18 -51.29
N ALA A 224 0.04 -8.83 -50.46
CA ALA A 224 1.43 -8.66 -50.88
C ALA A 224 2.21 -9.98 -51.04
N SER A 225 1.70 -11.10 -50.54
CA SER A 225 2.41 -12.39 -50.59
C SER A 225 1.48 -13.59 -50.82
N PRO A 226 1.58 -14.26 -51.99
CA PRO A 226 0.74 -15.42 -52.32
C PRO A 226 0.84 -16.59 -51.32
N ASP A 227 2.01 -16.76 -50.70
CA ASP A 227 2.23 -17.83 -49.73
C ASP A 227 1.54 -17.54 -48.38
N ILE A 228 1.47 -16.27 -47.98
CA ILE A 228 0.72 -15.84 -46.79
C ILE A 228 -0.77 -16.02 -47.03
N ALA A 229 -1.28 -15.66 -48.22
CA ALA A 229 -2.67 -15.92 -48.59
C ALA A 229 -3.02 -17.41 -48.54
N ARG A 230 -2.14 -18.27 -49.05
CA ARG A 230 -2.33 -19.72 -49.06
C ARG A 230 -2.33 -20.30 -47.64
N ALA A 231 -1.42 -19.83 -46.78
CA ALA A 231 -1.36 -20.23 -45.38
C ALA A 231 -2.59 -19.77 -44.58
N ALA A 232 -3.06 -18.54 -44.81
CA ALA A 232 -4.26 -17.98 -44.18
C ALA A 232 -5.52 -18.74 -44.58
N ALA A 233 -5.69 -19.06 -45.87
CA ALA A 233 -6.81 -19.86 -46.37
C ALA A 233 -6.84 -21.26 -45.74
N ALA A 234 -5.69 -21.96 -45.70
CA ALA A 234 -5.59 -23.28 -45.09
C ALA A 234 -5.86 -23.26 -43.57
N ALA A 235 -5.53 -22.17 -42.89
CA ALA A 235 -5.85 -22.00 -41.48
C ALA A 235 -7.36 -21.77 -41.25
N LEU A 236 -8.01 -20.97 -42.10
CA LEU A 236 -9.46 -20.76 -42.07
C LEU A 236 -10.25 -22.05 -42.35
N GLU A 237 -9.83 -22.84 -43.32
CA GLU A 237 -10.45 -24.15 -43.59
C GLU A 237 -10.38 -25.08 -42.38
N ARG A 238 -9.21 -25.18 -41.73
CA ARG A 238 -9.04 -25.98 -40.51
C ARG A 238 -9.86 -25.47 -39.33
N ALA A 239 -10.05 -24.15 -39.23
CA ALA A 239 -10.87 -23.54 -38.19
C ALA A 239 -12.37 -23.79 -38.43
N SER A 240 -12.82 -23.84 -39.69
CA SER A 240 -14.21 -24.12 -40.06
C SER A 240 -14.59 -25.61 -40.01
N ALA A 241 -13.60 -26.50 -39.94
CA ALA A 241 -13.78 -27.94 -39.83
C ALA A 241 -13.87 -28.45 -38.37
N ARG A 242 -13.87 -27.55 -37.39
CA ARG A 242 -14.09 -27.82 -35.96
C ARG A 242 -15.45 -27.29 -35.53
#